data_AF-W1XWH3-F1
#
_entry.id   AF-W1XWH3-F1
#
_cell.length_a   1.000
_cell.length_b   1.000
_cell.length_c   1.000
_cell.angle_alpha   90.00
_cell.angle_beta   90.00
_cell.angle_gamma   90.00
#
_symmetry.space_group_name_H-M   'P 1'
#
loop_
_entity.id
_entity.type
_entity.pdbx_description
1 polymer ?
#
loop_
_entity_poly.entity_id
_entity_poly.type
_entity_poly.pdbx_seq_one_letter_code
_entity_poly.pdbx_strand_id
1 'polypeptide(L)'
;KSREKDILKKQALEEHYLSMNQYENNIMSSNRDALICGIDEVGRGPLAGPVVACAVILEKNHHYIGLDDSKKVSPKNRARLNQNLKENV
;
A
#
# COMPACT_ATOMS: atom_id res chain seq x y z
N LYS A 1 6.02 -14.78 25.73
CA LYS A 1 5.25 -13.53 25.89
C LYS A 1 5.63 -12.44 24.87
N SER A 2 6.86 -11.90 24.81
CA SER A 2 7.21 -10.86 23.79
C SER A 2 7.23 -11.38 22.35
N ARG A 3 7.98 -12.46 22.08
CA ARG A 3 8.12 -13.03 20.73
C ARG A 3 6.79 -13.47 20.10
N GLU A 4 5.92 -14.05 20.90
CA GLU A 4 4.57 -14.47 20.48
C GLU A 4 3.72 -13.28 20.06
N LYS A 5 3.74 -12.19 20.84
CA LYS A 5 3.07 -10.93 20.50
C LYS A 5 3.61 -10.34 19.19
N ASP A 6 4.91 -10.41 18.96
CA ASP A 6 5.53 -9.92 17.73
C ASP A 6 5.13 -10.75 16.51
N ILE A 7 5.02 -12.08 16.67
CA ILE A 7 4.54 -12.99 15.63
C ILE A 7 3.08 -12.67 15.28
N LEU A 8 2.21 -12.57 16.29
CA LEU A 8 0.79 -12.24 16.09
C LEU A 8 0.61 -10.89 15.39
N LYS A 9 1.43 -9.90 15.76
CA LYS A 9 1.39 -8.59 15.11
C LYS A 9 1.82 -8.65 13.64
N LYS A 10 2.82 -9.46 13.31
CA LYS A 10 3.23 -9.68 11.91
C LYS A 10 2.14 -10.40 11.12
N GLN A 11 1.51 -11.42 11.70
CA GLN A 11 0.40 -12.13 11.07
C GLN A 11 -0.78 -11.20 10.80
N ALA A 12 -1.16 -10.36 11.76
CA ALA A 12 -2.24 -9.38 11.56
C ALA A 12 -1.93 -8.37 10.44
N LEU A 13 -0.67 -7.95 10.30
CA LEU A 13 -0.24 -7.08 9.19
C LEU A 13 -0.31 -7.79 7.84
N GLU A 14 0.03 -9.08 7.81
CA GLU A 14 -0.05 -9.92 6.62
C GLU A 14 -1.51 -10.11 6.18
N GLU A 15 -2.37 -10.52 7.10
CA GLU A 15 -3.80 -10.69 6.87
C GLU A 15 -4.45 -9.40 6.38
N HIS A 16 -4.12 -8.27 7.02
CA HIS A 16 -4.60 -6.95 6.60
C HIS A 16 -4.15 -6.63 5.17
N TYR A 17 -2.88 -6.85 4.84
CA TYR A 17 -2.36 -6.60 3.49
C TYR A 17 -3.07 -7.44 2.43
N LEU A 18 -3.25 -8.73 2.69
CA LEU A 18 -3.98 -9.63 1.78
C LEU A 18 -5.43 -9.20 1.60
N SER A 19 -6.08 -8.70 2.67
CA SER A 19 -7.45 -8.20 2.61
C SER A 19 -7.58 -6.95 1.73
N MET A 20 -6.59 -6.05 1.74
CA MET A 20 -6.62 -4.84 0.93
C MET A 20 -6.55 -5.15 -0.57
N ASN A 21 -5.81 -6.19 -0.95
CA ASN A 21 -5.61 -6.58 -2.36
C ASN A 21 -6.83 -7.29 -2.98
N GLN A 22 -7.98 -7.34 -2.29
CA GLN A 22 -9.15 -8.09 -2.76
C GLN A 22 -9.65 -7.63 -4.14
N TYR A 23 -9.58 -6.33 -4.44
CA TYR A 23 -10.10 -5.78 -5.69
C TYR A 23 -9.20 -6.17 -6.87
N GLU A 24 -7.89 -6.02 -6.68
CA GLU A 24 -6.87 -6.39 -7.64
C GLU A 24 -6.92 -7.89 -7.92
N ASN A 25 -7.02 -8.71 -6.88
CA ASN A 25 -7.14 -10.16 -6.98
C ASN A 25 -8.39 -10.59 -7.76
N ASN A 26 -9.52 -9.92 -7.53
CA ASN A 26 -10.75 -10.19 -8.27
C ASN A 26 -10.57 -9.90 -9.77
N ILE A 27 -9.94 -8.77 -10.14
CA ILE A 27 -9.67 -8.43 -11.54
C ILE A 27 -8.71 -9.45 -12.17
N MET A 28 -7.62 -9.78 -11.46
CA MET A 28 -6.60 -10.74 -11.91
C MET A 28 -7.15 -12.15 -12.10
N SER A 29 -8.15 -12.54 -11.31
CA SER A 29 -8.81 -13.85 -11.45
C SER A 29 -9.50 -14.01 -12.81
N SER A 30 -10.03 -12.91 -13.36
CA SER A 30 -10.71 -12.88 -14.66
C SER A 30 -9.78 -12.48 -15.81
N ASN A 31 -8.76 -11.68 -15.53
CA ASN A 31 -7.77 -11.22 -16.50
C ASN A 31 -6.37 -11.15 -15.87
N ARG A 32 -5.59 -12.23 -16.02
CA ARG A 32 -4.23 -12.34 -15.45
C ARG A 32 -3.19 -11.40 -16.04
N ASP A 33 -3.51 -10.76 -17.17
CA ASP A 33 -2.63 -9.82 -17.87
C ASP A 33 -3.13 -8.38 -17.74
N ALA A 34 -4.12 -8.13 -16.88
CA ALA A 34 -4.56 -6.78 -16.56
C ALA A 34 -3.40 -5.95 -15.99
N LEU A 35 -3.26 -4.72 -16.46
CA LEU A 35 -2.42 -3.71 -15.82
C LEU A 35 -3.31 -2.89 -14.89
N ILE A 36 -3.11 -3.04 -13.58
CA ILE A 36 -3.93 -2.38 -12.57
C ILE A 36 -3.15 -1.19 -12.01
N CYS A 37 -3.69 0.01 -12.24
CA CYS A 37 -3.12 1.26 -11.75
C CYS A 37 -3.94 1.76 -10.55
N GLY A 38 -3.30 1.85 -9.39
CA GLY A 38 -3.84 2.55 -8.22
C GLY A 38 -3.60 4.04 -8.36
N ILE A 39 -4.57 4.87 -7.94
CA ILE A 39 -4.51 6.33 -8.01
C ILE A 39 -4.97 6.91 -6.68
N ASP A 40 -4.29 7.95 -6.19
CA ASP A 40 -4.69 8.71 -5.00
C ASP A 40 -4.24 10.17 -5.10
N GLU A 41 -4.94 11.07 -4.41
CA GLU A 41 -4.64 12.49 -4.36
C GLU A 41 -4.42 13.03 -2.95
N VAL A 42 -3.60 14.08 -2.86
CA VAL A 42 -3.41 14.87 -1.64
C VAL A 42 -3.56 16.35 -1.94
N GLY A 43 -4.01 17.11 -0.95
CA GLY A 43 -4.14 18.57 -1.06
C GLY A 43 -5.54 19.10 -1.40
N ARG A 44 -6.59 18.26 -1.39
CA ARG A 44 -7.97 18.74 -1.62
C ARG A 44 -8.59 19.59 -0.49
N GLY A 45 -7.98 19.57 0.70
CA GLY A 45 -8.50 20.22 1.92
C GLY A 45 -7.85 21.56 2.29
N PRO A 46 -6.53 21.75 2.15
CA PRO A 46 -5.86 23.02 2.47
C PRO A 46 -6.40 24.22 1.66
N LEU A 47 -6.35 25.42 2.25
CA LEU A 47 -6.79 26.67 1.61
C LEU A 47 -5.92 27.08 0.42
N ALA A 48 -4.64 26.73 0.45
CA ALA A 48 -3.66 27.08 -0.57
C ALA A 48 -2.66 25.94 -0.75
N GLY A 49 -2.03 25.91 -1.92
CA GLY A 49 -1.15 24.83 -2.37
C GLY A 49 -1.80 23.99 -3.47
N PRO A 50 -1.00 23.28 -4.28
CA PRO A 50 -1.53 22.44 -5.35
C PRO A 50 -2.20 21.18 -4.81
N VAL A 51 -3.13 20.64 -5.59
CA VAL A 51 -3.55 19.24 -5.48
C VAL A 51 -2.54 18.39 -6.25
N VAL A 52 -2.04 17.32 -5.63
CA VAL A 52 -1.08 16.40 -6.24
C VAL A 52 -1.69 15.02 -6.29
N ALA A 53 -1.69 14.40 -7.46
CA ALA A 53 -2.12 13.01 -7.66
C ALA A 53 -0.92 12.12 -8.00
N CYS A 54 -1.00 10.85 -7.62
CA CYS A 54 -0.02 9.82 -7.97
C CYS A 54 -0.74 8.62 -8.58
N ALA A 55 -0.10 7.98 -9.54
CA ALA A 55 -0.59 6.78 -10.22
C ALA A 55 0.52 5.72 -10.20
N VAL A 56 0.20 4.51 -9.76
CA VAL A 56 1.18 3.43 -9.56
C VAL A 56 0.61 2.11 -10.05
N ILE A 57 1.37 1.40 -10.90
CA ILE A 57 1.08 0.01 -11.28
C ILE A 57 2.04 -0.87 -10.48
N LEU A 58 1.52 -1.70 -9.57
CA LEU A 58 2.34 -2.59 -8.75
C LEU A 58 2.77 -3.84 -9.54
N GLU A 59 3.99 -4.33 -9.28
CA GLU A 59 4.45 -5.61 -9.83
C GLU A 59 3.58 -6.78 -9.34
N LYS A 60 3.39 -7.82 -10.16
CA LYS A 60 2.49 -8.95 -9.84
C LYS A 60 2.77 -9.64 -8.48
N ASN A 61 4.01 -9.60 -7.99
CA ASN A 61 4.43 -10.21 -6.73
C ASN A 61 4.75 -9.17 -5.64
N HIS A 62 4.15 -7.98 -5.72
CA HIS A 62 4.38 -6.91 -4.76
C HIS A 62 4.09 -7.34 -3.31
N HIS A 63 4.92 -6.90 -2.37
CA HIS A 63 4.78 -7.27 -0.97
C HIS A 63 5.22 -6.14 -0.02
N TYR A 64 4.43 -5.08 0.00
CA TYR A 64 4.68 -3.87 0.79
C TYR A 64 3.96 -3.93 2.14
N ILE A 65 4.37 -4.87 3.01
CA ILE A 65 3.73 -5.04 4.33
C ILE A 65 3.79 -3.75 5.16
N GLY A 66 2.63 -3.40 5.73
CA GLY A 66 2.42 -2.16 6.47
C GLY A 66 2.11 -0.95 5.61
N LEU A 67 1.88 -1.13 4.29
CA LEU A 67 1.15 -0.17 3.48
C LEU A 67 -0.29 -0.05 4.02
N ASP A 68 -0.75 1.18 4.22
CA ASP A 68 -2.09 1.53 4.69
C ASP A 68 -2.29 3.04 4.41
N ASP A 69 -3.45 3.61 4.78
CA ASP A 69 -3.68 5.06 4.77
C ASP A 69 -2.51 5.78 5.43
N SER A 70 -1.98 6.78 4.74
CA SER A 70 -0.75 7.48 5.13
C SER A 70 -0.79 8.08 6.54
N LYS A 71 -1.98 8.33 7.10
CA LYS A 71 -2.19 8.83 8.47
C LYS A 71 -2.00 7.74 9.52
N LYS A 72 -2.21 6.47 9.18
CA LYS A 72 -1.97 5.31 10.04
C LYS A 72 -0.51 4.85 10.02
N VAL A 73 0.25 5.24 8.99
CA VAL A 73 1.66 4.88 8.83
C VAL A 73 2.56 5.92 9.49
N SER A 74 3.45 5.46 10.38
CA SER A 74 4.44 6.33 11.04
C SER A 74 5.34 7.04 10.01
N PRO A 75 5.83 8.27 10.28
CA PRO A 75 6.67 9.01 9.33
C PRO A 75 7.88 8.22 8.84
N LYS A 76 8.55 7.49 9.74
CA LYS A 76 9.69 6.62 9.42
C LYS A 76 9.31 5.48 8.47
N ASN A 77 8.20 4.81 8.72
CA ASN A 77 7.74 3.71 7.86
C ASN A 77 7.25 4.24 6.51
N ARG A 78 6.61 5.41 6.48
CA ARG A 78 6.13 6.06 5.26
C ARG A 78 7.28 6.44 4.34
N ALA A 79 8.36 7.02 4.90
CA ALA A 79 9.56 7.34 4.13
C ALA A 79 10.19 6.08 3.53
N ARG A 80 10.29 4.99 4.31
CA ARG A 80 10.79 3.69 3.83
C ARG A 80 9.91 3.13 2.71
N LEU A 81 8.59 3.12 2.89
CA LEU A 81 7.65 2.64 1.86
C LEU A 81 7.74 3.46 0.59
N ASN A 82 7.79 4.79 0.69
CA ASN A 82 7.92 5.69 -0.46
C ASN A 82 9.22 5.42 -1.24
N GLN A 83 10.34 5.21 -0.54
CA GLN A 83 11.60 4.84 -1.20
C GLN A 83 11.47 3.49 -1.90
N ASN A 84 11.00 2.45 -1.20
CA ASN A 84 10.84 1.12 -1.75
C ASN A 84 9.89 1.09 -2.95
N LEU A 85 8.82 1.88 -2.92
CA LEU A 85 7.92 2.02 -4.07
C LEU A 85 8.70 2.64 -5.23
N LYS A 86 9.29 3.83 -5.09
CA LYS A 86 10.02 4.48 -6.18
C LYS A 86 11.12 3.65 -6.86
N GLU A 87 11.68 2.67 -6.15
CA GLU A 87 12.71 1.78 -6.68
C GLU A 87 12.16 0.50 -7.35
N ASN A 88 10.91 0.10 -7.06
CA ASN A 88 10.37 -1.21 -7.42
C ASN A 88 8.92 -1.18 -7.97
N VAL A 89 8.44 -0.01 -8.43
CA VAL A 89 7.23 0.11 -9.27
C VAL A 89 7.54 0.65 -10.64
#